data_AF-A0A7Z7QPB6-F1
#
_entry.id   AF-A0A7Z7QPB6-F1
#
_cell.length_a   1.000
_cell.length_b   1.000
_cell.length_c   1.000
_cell.angle_alpha   90.00
_cell.angle_beta   90.00
_cell.angle_gamma   90.00
#
_symmetry.space_group_name_H-M   'P 1'
#
loop_
_entity.id
_entity.type
_entity.pdbx_description
1 polymer ?
#
loop_
_entity_poly.entity_id
_entity_poly.type
_entity_poly.pdbx_seq_one_letter_code
_entity_poly.pdbx_strand_id
1 'polypeptide(L)'
;MKINHLIKTTILTSATFLLLSAQALAAQEVSSVKASAADGNTTIFKTTATADADRFKISQILDFNFIEDKNYNKETLILKATGTINSGYIKPNPNDYNSSVLPWAGKYNVTLSALKGDSTTLVDYAPKNETDQFQVQKTLSYGGGGDINVSNNPTGSLNGKYSFSETISYKQKNYRTYINQGTDYKQVSWGVEANKFMNNGWGPYGRDAEDNGGTYGNELFLAKRNSNANAGQNFIPEYQIPLLARGNFNPEFLGVFSHKNNDQKKTRLKVTYQRETDFYEILWNGFFWKGENYKNYDPKTFTTIYEVDWQNHTAKSIKSWTDGK
;
A
#
# COMPACT_ATOMS: atom_id res chain seq x y z
N MET A 1 19.40 52.71 14.28
CA MET A 1 19.05 51.73 13.23
C MET A 1 19.62 50.37 13.63
N LYS A 2 18.76 49.45 14.11
CA LYS A 2 19.15 48.07 14.45
C LYS A 2 18.47 47.15 13.44
N ILE A 3 19.25 46.48 12.62
CA ILE A 3 18.76 45.47 11.68
C ILE A 3 18.86 44.13 12.40
N ASN A 4 17.71 43.57 12.77
CA ASN A 4 17.61 42.21 13.29
C ASN A 4 17.81 41.22 12.13
N HIS A 5 18.85 40.39 12.22
CA HIS A 5 19.03 39.25 11.33
C HIS A 5 18.02 38.16 11.68
N LEU A 6 17.09 37.92 10.75
CA LEU A 6 16.20 36.76 10.74
C LEU A 6 17.04 35.50 10.49
N ILE A 7 17.19 34.64 11.50
CA ILE A 7 17.73 33.29 11.32
C ILE A 7 16.60 32.44 10.72
N LYS A 8 16.68 32.17 9.42
CA LYS A 8 15.87 31.14 8.76
C LYS A 8 16.47 29.78 9.08
N THR A 9 15.84 29.05 9.99
CA THR A 9 16.14 27.64 10.23
C THR A 9 15.58 26.81 9.08
N THR A 10 16.43 26.48 8.11
CA THR A 10 16.12 25.53 7.05
C THR A 10 16.13 24.13 7.66
N ILE A 11 14.96 23.51 7.80
CA ILE A 11 14.85 22.09 8.14
C ILE A 11 15.27 21.30 6.89
N LEU A 12 16.51 20.80 6.89
CA LEU A 12 16.94 19.79 5.91
C LEU A 12 16.20 18.48 6.22
N THR A 13 15.10 18.22 5.53
CA THR A 13 14.58 16.85 5.37
C THR A 13 15.50 16.10 4.42
N SER A 14 16.55 15.47 4.95
CA SER A 14 17.33 14.47 4.21
C SER A 14 16.47 13.22 4.01
N ALA A 15 15.80 13.14 2.86
CA ALA A 15 15.26 11.89 2.35
C ALA A 15 16.40 11.10 1.70
N THR A 16 17.14 10.33 2.50
CA THR A 16 18.15 9.41 1.98
C THR A 16 17.42 8.19 1.40
N PHE A 17 17.16 8.23 0.08
CA PHE A 17 16.75 7.04 -0.67
C PHE A 17 17.97 6.13 -0.84
N LEU A 18 18.09 5.13 0.03
CA LEU A 18 19.03 4.03 -0.17
C LEU A 18 18.40 3.05 -1.18
N LEU A 19 18.81 3.17 -2.44
CA LEU A 19 18.62 2.11 -3.44
C LEU A 19 19.63 0.98 -3.15
N LEU A 20 19.29 0.05 -2.26
CA LEU A 20 20.00 -1.23 -2.21
C LEU A 20 19.43 -2.16 -3.27
N SER A 21 20.12 -2.28 -4.39
CA SER A 21 20.06 -3.47 -5.23
C SER A 21 20.90 -4.57 -4.58
N ALA A 22 20.35 -5.23 -3.57
CA ALA A 22 20.85 -6.51 -3.10
C ALA A 22 19.87 -7.59 -3.57
N GLN A 23 20.37 -8.61 -4.29
CA GLN A 23 19.68 -9.89 -4.34
C GLN A 23 19.78 -10.48 -2.93
N ALA A 24 18.83 -10.13 -2.06
CA ALA A 24 18.73 -10.66 -0.72
C ALA A 24 17.98 -11.99 -0.78
N LEU A 25 18.53 -13.01 -0.13
CA LEU A 25 17.70 -14.10 0.41
C LEU A 25 16.56 -13.46 1.21
N ALA A 26 15.32 -13.94 1.06
CA ALA A 26 14.19 -13.60 1.92
C ALA A 26 14.61 -13.51 3.41
N ALA A 27 14.88 -12.29 3.87
CA ALA A 27 15.45 -12.02 5.18
C ALA A 27 14.33 -11.50 6.09
N GLN A 28 13.90 -12.33 7.02
CA GLN A 28 13.05 -11.87 8.10
C GLN A 28 13.95 -11.23 9.14
N GLU A 29 13.81 -9.93 9.33
CA GLU A 29 14.55 -9.18 10.33
C GLU A 29 13.60 -8.46 11.28
N VAL A 30 14.03 -8.33 12.53
CA VAL A 30 13.30 -7.63 13.58
C VAL A 30 14.28 -6.70 14.27
N SER A 31 13.95 -5.41 14.36
CA SER A 31 14.77 -4.45 15.08
C SER A 31 14.66 -4.67 16.59
N SER A 32 15.66 -4.22 17.35
CA SER A 32 15.51 -4.06 18.80
C SER A 32 14.38 -3.06 19.13
N VAL A 33 13.79 -3.21 20.32
CA VAL A 33 12.77 -2.28 20.83
C VAL A 33 13.41 -0.94 21.16
N LYS A 34 12.82 0.15 20.65
CA LYS A 34 13.20 1.52 20.98
C LYS A 34 12.10 2.17 21.80
N ALA A 35 12.40 2.51 23.05
CA ALA A 35 11.48 3.22 23.94
C ALA A 35 11.72 4.73 23.90
N SER A 36 10.65 5.50 23.92
CA SER A 36 10.69 6.97 24.05
C SER A 36 9.49 7.46 24.84
N ALA A 37 9.73 8.31 25.84
CA ALA A 37 8.65 9.03 26.51
C ALA A 37 8.08 10.08 25.55
N ALA A 38 6.78 9.98 25.25
CA ALA A 38 6.07 10.97 24.45
C ALA A 38 5.65 12.16 25.31
N ASP A 39 5.19 11.89 26.54
CA ASP A 39 4.92 12.87 27.59
C ASP A 39 5.03 12.22 28.98
N GLY A 40 4.52 12.87 30.04
CA GLY A 40 4.57 12.32 31.42
C GLY A 40 3.70 11.07 31.66
N ASN A 41 2.75 10.79 30.76
CA ASN A 41 1.75 9.74 30.88
C ASN A 41 1.84 8.66 29.80
N THR A 42 2.48 8.98 28.66
CA THR A 42 2.52 8.16 27.46
C THR A 42 3.95 7.74 27.15
N THR A 43 4.18 6.44 27.01
CA THR A 43 5.44 5.86 26.53
C THR A 43 5.19 5.15 25.21
N ILE A 44 6.09 5.36 24.24
CA ILE A 44 6.05 4.72 22.93
C ILE A 44 7.18 3.71 22.84
N PHE A 45 6.85 2.49 22.42
CA PHE A 45 7.82 1.45 22.11
C PHE A 45 7.70 1.11 20.63
N LYS A 46 8.80 1.22 19.89
CA LYS A 46 8.85 0.94 18.45
C LYS A 46 9.61 -0.35 18.17
N THR A 47 9.03 -1.22 17.35
CA THR A 47 9.69 -2.37 16.73
C THR A 47 9.38 -2.37 15.25
N THR A 48 10.40 -2.56 14.41
CA THR A 48 10.23 -2.74 12.97
C THR A 48 10.47 -4.20 12.62
N ALA A 49 9.58 -4.81 11.84
CA ALA A 49 9.74 -6.16 11.33
C ALA A 49 9.64 -6.17 9.79
N THR A 50 10.50 -6.94 9.14
CA THR A 50 10.51 -7.11 7.69
C THR A 50 10.19 -8.55 7.31
N ALA A 51 9.53 -8.73 6.18
CA ALA A 51 9.33 -10.03 5.56
C ALA A 51 9.19 -9.87 4.04
N ASP A 52 9.82 -10.77 3.29
CA ASP A 52 9.91 -10.67 1.85
C ASP A 52 9.51 -11.98 1.15
N ALA A 53 8.95 -11.83 -0.04
CA ALA A 53 8.69 -12.91 -0.98
C ALA A 53 9.37 -12.60 -2.31
N ASP A 54 10.64 -12.97 -2.43
CA ASP A 54 11.49 -12.69 -3.60
C ASP A 54 10.85 -13.15 -4.91
N ARG A 55 10.24 -14.35 -4.89
CA ARG A 55 9.54 -14.93 -6.06
C ARG A 55 8.48 -13.98 -6.62
N PHE A 56 7.75 -13.27 -5.75
CA PHE A 56 6.70 -12.35 -6.14
C PHE A 56 7.16 -10.88 -6.12
N LYS A 57 8.38 -10.59 -5.66
CA LYS A 57 8.91 -9.23 -5.47
C LYS A 57 7.95 -8.38 -4.63
N ILE A 58 7.52 -8.96 -3.51
CA ILE A 58 6.67 -8.31 -2.52
C ILE A 58 7.44 -8.23 -1.21
N SER A 59 7.55 -7.02 -0.66
CA SER A 59 8.20 -6.74 0.63
C SER A 59 7.21 -6.11 1.60
N GLN A 60 7.21 -6.59 2.83
CA GLN A 60 6.49 -6.02 3.97
C GLN A 60 7.51 -5.40 4.91
N ILE A 61 7.35 -4.12 5.21
CA ILE A 61 8.12 -3.40 6.23
C ILE A 61 7.10 -2.82 7.20
N LEU A 62 7.06 -3.36 8.42
CA LEU A 62 6.02 -3.07 9.39
C LEU A 62 6.60 -2.37 10.61
N ASP A 63 6.12 -1.17 10.90
CA ASP A 63 6.44 -0.48 12.14
C ASP A 63 5.31 -0.72 13.16
N PHE A 64 5.65 -1.41 14.23
CA PHE A 64 4.82 -1.64 15.40
C PHE A 64 5.12 -0.54 16.42
N ASN A 65 4.21 0.43 16.55
CA ASN A 65 4.31 1.48 17.55
C ASN A 65 3.34 1.18 18.69
N PHE A 66 3.85 0.56 19.75
CA PHE A 66 3.10 0.30 20.98
C PHE A 66 3.02 1.58 21.81
N ILE A 67 1.85 1.82 22.38
CA ILE A 67 1.56 2.98 23.21
C ILE A 67 1.04 2.46 24.55
N GLU A 68 1.83 2.75 25.58
CA GLU A 68 1.44 2.59 26.97
C GLU A 68 1.02 3.95 27.52
N ASP A 69 -0.21 4.03 28.02
CA ASP A 69 -0.79 5.27 28.56
C ASP A 69 -1.36 5.00 29.95
N LYS A 70 -0.83 5.71 30.95
CA LYS A 70 -1.24 5.58 32.35
C LYS A 70 -2.72 5.90 32.59
N ASN A 71 -3.33 6.67 31.69
CA ASN A 71 -4.73 7.09 31.80
C ASN A 71 -5.69 6.20 31.00
N TYR A 72 -5.20 5.11 30.41
CA TYR A 72 -6.00 4.20 29.60
C TYR A 72 -5.86 2.76 30.07
N ASN A 73 -6.98 2.03 30.16
CA ASN A 73 -7.00 0.65 30.65
C ASN A 73 -6.75 -0.41 29.56
N LYS A 74 -6.23 0.03 28.42
CA LYS A 74 -5.88 -0.80 27.27
C LYS A 74 -4.54 -0.34 26.70
N GLU A 75 -3.83 -1.27 26.10
CA GLU A 75 -2.67 -0.99 25.26
C GLU A 75 -3.13 -0.67 23.85
N THR A 76 -2.42 0.24 23.19
CA THR A 76 -2.70 0.62 21.80
C THR A 76 -1.49 0.29 20.93
N LEU A 77 -1.74 -0.33 19.78
CA LEU A 77 -0.74 -0.56 18.75
C LEU A 77 -1.14 0.20 17.50
N ILE A 78 -0.31 1.14 17.07
CA ILE A 78 -0.40 1.77 15.75
C ILE A 78 0.57 1.04 14.83
N LEU A 79 0.01 0.17 14.00
CA LEU A 79 0.74 -0.62 13.01
C LEU A 79 0.79 0.12 11.68
N LYS A 80 1.99 0.52 11.26
CA LYS A 80 2.24 1.08 9.92
C LYS A 80 2.72 -0.01 8.98
N ALA A 81 1.95 -0.25 7.94
CA ALA A 81 2.27 -1.22 6.90
C ALA A 81 2.86 -0.51 5.69
N THR A 82 4.16 -0.73 5.45
CA THR A 82 4.90 -0.20 4.30
C THR A 82 5.60 -1.30 3.50
N GLY A 83 6.38 -0.94 2.49
CA GLY A 83 7.18 -1.86 1.69
C GLY A 83 6.95 -1.65 0.20
N THR A 84 6.94 -2.75 -0.57
CA THR A 84 6.82 -2.72 -2.02
C THR A 84 5.99 -3.89 -2.53
N ILE A 85 5.11 -3.63 -3.49
CA ILE A 85 4.42 -4.66 -4.28
C ILE A 85 4.76 -4.40 -5.75
N ASN A 86 5.58 -5.26 -6.36
CA ASN A 86 5.86 -5.15 -7.80
C ASN A 86 4.60 -5.41 -8.62
N SER A 87 4.44 -4.70 -9.75
CA SER A 87 3.25 -4.80 -10.61
C SER A 87 3.07 -6.14 -11.33
N GLY A 88 4.14 -6.92 -11.47
CA GLY A 88 4.13 -8.14 -12.30
C GLY A 88 4.08 -7.84 -13.81
N TYR A 89 4.31 -6.60 -14.22
CA TYR A 89 4.31 -6.20 -15.62
C TYR A 89 5.39 -6.93 -16.44
N ILE A 90 5.00 -7.37 -17.62
CA ILE A 90 5.87 -8.02 -18.59
C ILE A 90 5.70 -7.30 -19.92
N LYS A 91 6.80 -6.84 -20.52
CA LYS A 91 6.74 -6.19 -21.82
C LYS A 91 6.22 -7.19 -22.87
N PRO A 92 5.37 -6.74 -23.81
CA PRO A 92 4.85 -7.59 -24.86
C PRO A 92 5.99 -8.02 -25.79
N ASN A 93 5.90 -9.22 -26.35
CA ASN A 93 6.90 -9.72 -27.29
C ASN A 93 6.71 -9.03 -28.65
N PRO A 94 7.68 -8.25 -29.17
CA PRO A 94 7.50 -7.48 -30.40
C PRO A 94 7.25 -8.33 -31.66
N ASN A 95 7.53 -9.63 -31.60
CA ASN A 95 7.32 -10.56 -32.70
C ASN A 95 5.90 -11.14 -32.77
N ASP A 96 5.07 -10.90 -31.75
CA ASP A 96 3.68 -11.35 -31.71
C ASP A 96 2.88 -10.67 -32.83
N TYR A 97 2.36 -11.45 -33.78
CA TYR A 97 1.87 -10.91 -35.05
C TYR A 97 0.41 -10.43 -35.00
N ASN A 98 -0.56 -11.33 -34.85
CA ASN A 98 -2.00 -11.01 -34.91
C ASN A 98 -2.66 -10.81 -33.55
N SER A 99 -2.09 -11.36 -32.48
CA SER A 99 -2.51 -11.11 -31.10
C SER A 99 -1.27 -10.97 -30.24
N SER A 100 -1.33 -10.09 -29.25
CA SER A 100 -0.31 -9.96 -28.21
C SER A 100 -0.96 -9.49 -26.92
N VAL A 101 -0.20 -9.64 -25.84
CA VAL A 101 -0.74 -9.59 -24.49
C VAL A 101 0.19 -8.81 -23.58
N LEU A 102 -0.40 -8.09 -22.64
CA LEU A 102 0.28 -7.19 -21.73
C LEU A 102 -0.20 -7.46 -20.30
N PRO A 103 0.50 -8.30 -19.53
CA PRO A 103 0.25 -8.42 -18.10
C PRO A 103 0.59 -7.11 -17.38
N TRP A 104 -0.28 -6.65 -16.50
CA TRP A 104 -0.12 -5.39 -15.75
C TRP A 104 -0.86 -5.44 -14.41
N ALA A 105 -0.51 -4.59 -13.45
CA ALA A 105 -1.23 -4.57 -12.17
C ALA A 105 -2.54 -3.80 -12.28
N GLY A 106 -3.68 -4.50 -12.29
CA GLY A 106 -5.00 -3.85 -12.29
C GLY A 106 -5.38 -3.31 -10.90
N LYS A 107 -4.96 -4.02 -9.84
CA LYS A 107 -5.28 -3.66 -8.45
C LYS A 107 -4.25 -4.19 -7.47
N TYR A 108 -4.11 -3.49 -6.35
CA TYR A 108 -3.35 -3.92 -5.18
C TYR A 108 -4.29 -4.05 -3.98
N ASN A 109 -4.02 -5.01 -3.09
CA ASN A 109 -4.71 -5.13 -1.80
C ASN A 109 -3.70 -5.18 -0.66
N VAL A 110 -4.01 -4.48 0.43
CA VAL A 110 -3.29 -4.57 1.71
C VAL A 110 -4.31 -4.85 2.79
N THR A 111 -4.08 -5.90 3.57
CA THR A 111 -4.99 -6.31 4.65
C THR A 111 -4.23 -6.51 5.95
N LEU A 112 -4.77 -5.93 7.03
CA LEU A 112 -4.30 -6.12 8.40
C LEU A 112 -5.43 -6.76 9.21
N SER A 113 -5.16 -7.90 9.84
CA SER A 113 -6.17 -8.65 10.61
C SER A 113 -5.61 -9.10 11.95
N ALA A 114 -6.33 -8.82 13.04
CA ALA A 114 -6.14 -9.51 14.31
C ALA A 114 -6.82 -10.88 14.26
N LEU A 115 -6.06 -11.95 14.48
CA LEU A 115 -6.63 -13.29 14.51
C LEU A 115 -7.51 -13.47 15.75
N LYS A 116 -8.51 -14.35 15.66
CA LYS A 116 -9.38 -14.69 16.80
C LYS A 116 -8.56 -15.43 17.87
N GLY A 117 -8.89 -15.21 19.13
CA GLY A 117 -8.25 -15.89 20.27
C GLY A 117 -8.06 -15.01 21.49
N ASP A 118 -8.16 -13.68 21.32
CA ASP A 118 -7.95 -12.68 22.38
C ASP A 118 -8.84 -11.44 22.18
N SER A 119 -8.68 -10.48 23.10
CA SER A 119 -9.37 -9.19 23.16
C SER A 119 -8.89 -8.14 22.15
N THR A 120 -7.89 -8.44 21.32
CA THR A 120 -7.32 -7.44 20.40
C THR A 120 -8.31 -7.09 19.31
N THR A 121 -8.66 -5.81 19.19
CA THR A 121 -9.62 -5.32 18.18
C THR A 121 -9.03 -4.18 17.39
N LEU A 122 -9.35 -4.11 16.11
CA LEU A 122 -9.14 -2.93 15.30
C LEU A 122 -10.13 -1.84 15.77
N VAL A 123 -9.60 -0.68 16.15
CA VAL A 123 -10.39 0.46 16.64
C VAL A 123 -10.35 1.64 15.70
N ASP A 124 -9.30 1.77 14.88
CA ASP A 124 -9.21 2.80 13.86
C ASP A 124 -8.21 2.44 12.76
N TYR A 125 -8.16 3.21 11.68
CA TYR A 125 -7.26 3.00 10.55
C TYR A 125 -7.12 4.25 9.65
N ALA A 126 -6.08 4.29 8.81
CA ALA A 126 -5.89 5.35 7.82
C ALA A 126 -5.31 4.82 6.48
N PRO A 127 -5.78 5.33 5.33
CA PRO A 127 -6.87 6.30 5.17
C PRO A 127 -8.24 5.67 5.44
N LYS A 128 -9.22 6.49 5.84
CA LYS A 128 -10.60 6.04 6.15
C LYS A 128 -11.57 6.07 4.97
N ASN A 129 -11.36 7.01 4.05
CA ASN A 129 -12.28 7.32 2.97
C ASN A 129 -11.65 6.99 1.62
N GLU A 130 -12.50 6.71 0.64
CA GLU A 130 -12.09 6.60 -0.75
C GLU A 130 -11.42 7.89 -1.23
N THR A 131 -10.38 7.75 -2.06
CA THR A 131 -9.66 8.89 -2.64
C THR A 131 -8.98 8.49 -3.95
N ASP A 132 -9.13 9.35 -4.97
CA ASP A 132 -8.42 9.25 -6.26
C ASP A 132 -7.34 10.34 -6.42
N GLN A 133 -6.96 11.00 -5.31
CA GLN A 133 -5.86 11.96 -5.31
C GLN A 133 -4.55 11.29 -5.70
N PHE A 134 -3.75 11.95 -6.55
CA PHE A 134 -2.46 11.41 -6.99
C PHE A 134 -1.55 11.03 -5.82
N GLN A 135 -1.47 11.88 -4.79
CA GLN A 135 -0.74 11.56 -3.58
C GLN A 135 -1.70 11.58 -2.40
N VAL A 136 -1.68 10.50 -1.62
CA VAL A 136 -2.43 10.41 -0.36
C VAL A 136 -1.48 10.76 0.76
N GLN A 137 -1.82 11.78 1.54
CA GLN A 137 -1.10 12.15 2.76
C GLN A 137 -2.10 12.22 3.91
N LYS A 138 -1.82 11.50 5.00
CA LYS A 138 -2.59 11.58 6.25
C LYS A 138 -1.66 11.52 7.44
N THR A 139 -2.08 12.15 8.52
CA THR A 139 -1.46 12.02 9.84
C THR A 139 -2.48 11.39 10.78
N LEU A 140 -2.08 10.32 11.45
CA LEU A 140 -2.82 9.70 12.55
C LEU A 140 -2.15 10.13 13.86
N SER A 141 -2.92 10.70 14.77
CA SER A 141 -2.45 11.20 16.06
C SER A 141 -3.13 10.44 17.21
N TYR A 142 -2.35 10.13 18.23
CA TYR A 142 -2.80 9.57 19.51
C TYR A 142 -2.81 10.66 20.58
N GLY A 143 -3.89 10.75 21.33
CA GLY A 143 -4.04 11.59 22.51
C GLY A 143 -4.32 10.76 23.76
N GLY A 144 -4.04 11.35 24.92
CA GLY A 144 -4.23 10.68 26.21
C GLY A 144 -5.64 10.11 26.40
N GLY A 145 -5.73 8.91 26.99
CA GLY A 145 -6.99 8.19 27.19
C GLY A 145 -7.47 7.40 25.98
N GLY A 146 -6.61 7.19 24.97
CA GLY A 146 -6.93 6.38 23.79
C GLY A 146 -7.60 7.16 22.63
N ASP A 147 -7.58 8.50 22.65
CA ASP A 147 -8.17 9.32 21.59
C ASP A 147 -7.37 9.20 20.29
N ILE A 148 -8.03 8.87 19.18
CA ILE A 148 -7.39 8.76 17.85
C ILE A 148 -7.98 9.81 16.91
N ASN A 149 -7.10 10.56 16.27
CA ASN A 149 -7.48 11.54 15.25
C ASN A 149 -6.76 11.27 13.93
N VAL A 150 -7.47 11.35 12.81
CA VAL A 150 -6.89 11.25 11.47
C VAL A 150 -7.16 12.53 10.70
N SER A 151 -6.11 13.18 10.20
CA SER A 151 -6.20 14.47 9.51
C SER A 151 -5.28 14.53 8.28
N ASN A 152 -5.47 15.54 7.43
CA ASN A 152 -4.64 15.74 6.22
C ASN A 152 -3.34 16.50 6.51
N ASN A 153 -3.30 17.26 7.59
CA ASN A 153 -2.14 18.06 7.97
C ASN A 153 -1.44 17.38 9.13
N PRO A 154 -0.12 17.54 9.31
CA PRO A 154 0.52 17.17 10.56
C PRO A 154 -0.16 17.95 11.69
N THR A 155 -1.01 17.28 12.46
CA THR A 155 -1.54 17.78 13.74
C THR A 155 -0.44 17.69 14.79
N GLY A 156 0.77 18.15 14.44
CA GLY A 156 1.88 18.20 15.35
C GLY A 156 1.51 19.12 16.49
N SER A 157 1.38 18.56 17.70
CA SER A 157 1.49 19.16 19.04
C SER A 157 1.04 20.63 19.24
N LEU A 158 0.14 21.18 18.42
CA LEU A 158 -0.13 22.63 18.42
C LEU A 158 -0.90 23.08 19.68
N ASN A 159 -1.43 22.13 20.47
CA ASN A 159 -2.07 22.39 21.77
C ASN A 159 -1.70 21.34 22.85
N GLY A 160 -0.65 20.52 22.68
CA GLY A 160 -0.30 19.45 23.63
C GLY A 160 -1.35 18.33 23.80
N LYS A 161 -2.40 18.30 22.96
CA LYS A 161 -3.49 17.31 23.02
C LYS A 161 -3.03 15.89 22.58
N TYR A 162 -2.12 15.83 21.61
CA TYR A 162 -1.67 14.57 21.03
C TYR A 162 -0.20 14.33 21.37
N SER A 163 0.09 13.17 21.93
CA SER A 163 1.41 12.77 22.43
C SER A 163 2.21 11.99 21.39
N PHE A 164 1.54 11.36 20.43
CA PHE A 164 2.19 10.66 19.32
C PHE A 164 1.47 10.91 17.99
N SER A 165 2.22 10.85 16.89
CA SER A 165 1.66 10.89 15.55
C SER A 165 2.47 10.05 14.58
N GLU A 166 1.79 9.38 13.65
CA GLU A 166 2.37 8.64 12.55
C GLU A 166 1.75 9.10 11.23
N THR A 167 2.54 9.13 10.16
CA THR A 167 2.09 9.64 8.87
C THR A 167 2.07 8.55 7.82
N ILE A 168 1.20 8.70 6.83
CA ILE A 168 1.23 7.93 5.59
C ILE A 168 1.39 8.89 4.41
N SER A 169 2.22 8.53 3.44
CA SER A 169 2.40 9.26 2.20
C SER A 169 2.72 8.31 1.05
N TYR A 170 1.75 8.01 0.18
CA TYR A 170 1.99 7.21 -1.01
C TYR A 170 1.43 7.86 -2.29
N LYS A 171 2.05 7.51 -3.42
CA LYS A 171 1.62 7.94 -4.76
C LYS A 171 0.76 6.86 -5.39
N GLN A 172 -0.34 7.27 -6.02
CA GLN A 172 -1.32 6.41 -6.68
C GLN A 172 -1.84 7.05 -7.99
N LYS A 173 -0.97 7.63 -8.81
CA LYS A 173 -1.40 8.33 -10.05
C LYS A 173 -2.25 7.40 -10.90
N ASN A 174 -3.41 7.88 -11.34
CA ASN A 174 -4.36 7.13 -12.18
C ASN A 174 -5.06 5.96 -11.46
N TYR A 175 -4.79 5.74 -10.17
CA TYR A 175 -5.43 4.74 -9.31
C TYR A 175 -6.32 5.44 -8.28
N ARG A 176 -7.15 4.66 -7.60
CA ARG A 176 -7.93 5.11 -6.43
C ARG A 176 -7.74 4.13 -5.28
N THR A 177 -7.76 4.65 -4.05
CA THR A 177 -7.79 3.85 -2.83
C THR A 177 -9.19 3.81 -2.28
N TYR A 178 -9.66 2.64 -1.85
CA TYR A 178 -10.91 2.44 -1.12
C TYR A 178 -10.76 1.37 -0.04
N ILE A 179 -11.74 1.30 0.86
CA ILE A 179 -11.84 0.24 1.87
C ILE A 179 -12.59 -0.94 1.26
N ASN A 180 -11.96 -2.11 1.22
CA ASN A 180 -12.58 -3.33 0.73
C ASN A 180 -13.74 -3.75 1.66
N GLN A 181 -14.76 -4.37 1.07
CA GLN A 181 -15.84 -5.01 1.81
C GLN A 181 -15.28 -6.08 2.75
N GLY A 182 -15.81 -6.16 3.97
CA GLY A 182 -15.35 -7.07 5.01
C GLY A 182 -14.42 -6.47 6.06
N THR A 183 -14.12 -5.16 5.99
CA THR A 183 -13.51 -4.43 7.11
C THR A 183 -14.46 -4.43 8.32
N ASP A 184 -13.94 -4.80 9.49
CA ASP A 184 -14.69 -4.94 10.74
C ASP A 184 -13.79 -4.68 11.97
N TYR A 185 -14.27 -5.04 13.16
CA TYR A 185 -13.54 -4.85 14.43
C TYR A 185 -12.30 -5.75 14.59
N LYS A 186 -12.01 -6.65 13.65
CA LYS A 186 -10.82 -7.51 13.64
C LYS A 186 -9.93 -7.25 12.43
N GLN A 187 -10.43 -6.67 11.35
CA GLN A 187 -9.61 -6.43 10.16
C GLN A 187 -9.95 -5.17 9.39
N VAL A 188 -8.94 -4.64 8.69
CA VAL A 188 -9.10 -3.61 7.67
C VAL A 188 -8.38 -4.04 6.41
N SER A 189 -9.00 -3.77 5.27
CA SER A 189 -8.43 -4.07 3.97
C SER A 189 -8.62 -2.88 3.03
N TRP A 190 -7.52 -2.46 2.39
CA TRP A 190 -7.52 -1.40 1.38
C TRP A 190 -7.32 -2.00 0.00
N GLY A 191 -8.11 -1.53 -0.95
CA GLY A 191 -7.91 -1.76 -2.38
C GLY A 191 -7.34 -0.50 -3.03
N VAL A 192 -6.29 -0.66 -3.84
CA VAL A 192 -5.74 0.41 -4.70
C VAL A 192 -5.87 -0.02 -6.15
N GLU A 193 -6.85 0.52 -6.86
CA GLU A 193 -7.31 0.01 -8.16
C GLU A 193 -7.12 1.02 -9.27
N ALA A 194 -6.77 0.53 -10.46
CA ALA A 194 -6.71 1.34 -11.67
C ALA A 194 -8.04 2.04 -11.93
N ASN A 195 -8.00 3.36 -12.12
CA ASN A 195 -9.19 4.21 -12.12
C ASN A 195 -9.34 5.00 -13.44
N LYS A 196 -8.45 5.96 -13.69
CA LYS A 196 -8.56 6.91 -14.81
C LYS A 196 -7.26 7.01 -15.59
N PHE A 197 -7.15 6.32 -16.71
CA PHE A 197 -5.94 6.26 -17.53
C PHE A 197 -6.18 7.00 -18.84
N MET A 198 -5.25 7.89 -19.21
CA MET A 198 -5.29 8.55 -20.52
C MET A 198 -4.41 7.79 -21.50
N ASN A 199 -4.93 7.53 -22.69
CA ASN A 199 -4.19 6.93 -23.80
C ASN A 199 -4.09 7.97 -24.93
N ASN A 200 -2.92 8.59 -25.10
CA ASN A 200 -2.65 9.58 -26.17
C ASN A 200 -3.73 10.69 -26.29
N GLY A 201 -4.29 11.15 -25.17
CA GLY A 201 -5.34 12.18 -25.13
C GLY A 201 -6.77 11.64 -25.15
N TRP A 202 -6.97 10.35 -25.38
CA TRP A 202 -8.25 9.65 -25.27
C TRP A 202 -8.45 9.04 -23.87
N GLY A 203 -9.70 8.87 -23.47
CA GLY A 203 -10.10 8.33 -22.17
C GLY A 203 -10.89 9.34 -21.31
N PRO A 204 -10.95 9.14 -19.98
CA PRO A 204 -10.20 8.14 -19.23
C PRO A 204 -10.72 6.71 -19.44
N TYR A 205 -9.79 5.77 -19.59
CA TYR A 205 -10.05 4.34 -19.59
C TYR A 205 -9.79 3.74 -18.21
N GLY A 206 -10.39 2.57 -17.97
CA GLY A 206 -10.22 1.76 -16.77
C GLY A 206 -10.27 0.27 -17.12
N ARG A 207 -10.25 -0.59 -16.09
CA ARG A 207 -10.23 -2.05 -16.24
C ARG A 207 -11.44 -2.60 -17.00
N ASP A 208 -12.58 -1.90 -16.87
CA ASP A 208 -13.88 -2.27 -17.46
C ASP A 208 -14.31 -1.28 -18.55
N ALA A 209 -13.39 -0.50 -19.13
CA ALA A 209 -13.74 0.42 -20.20
C ALA A 209 -14.11 -0.33 -21.48
N GLU A 210 -15.09 0.21 -22.19
CA GLU A 210 -15.55 -0.28 -23.49
C GLU A 210 -15.78 0.93 -24.40
N ASP A 211 -15.44 0.81 -25.68
CA ASP A 211 -15.69 1.87 -26.65
C ASP A 211 -17.20 2.02 -26.93
N ASN A 212 -17.60 3.23 -27.32
CA ASN A 212 -19.00 3.53 -27.60
C ASN A 212 -19.45 2.77 -28.87
N GLY A 213 -20.10 1.61 -28.66
CA GLY A 213 -20.54 0.69 -29.72
C GLY A 213 -19.79 -0.65 -29.74
N GLY A 214 -18.86 -0.91 -28.82
CA GLY A 214 -18.20 -2.22 -28.65
C GLY A 214 -17.33 -2.66 -29.83
N THR A 215 -16.97 -1.74 -30.73
CA THR A 215 -16.26 -2.06 -31.98
C THR A 215 -14.80 -2.38 -31.70
N TYR A 216 -14.12 -1.54 -30.92
CA TYR A 216 -12.70 -1.65 -30.60
C TYR A 216 -12.45 -2.25 -29.21
N GLY A 217 -13.50 -2.46 -28.40
CA GLY A 217 -13.43 -3.04 -27.08
C GLY A 217 -12.78 -2.10 -26.06
N ASN A 218 -11.98 -2.66 -25.15
CA ASN A 218 -11.22 -1.87 -24.19
C ASN A 218 -9.94 -1.34 -24.86
N GLU A 219 -9.82 -0.02 -25.01
CA GLU A 219 -8.66 0.62 -25.66
C GLU A 219 -7.61 1.16 -24.69
N LEU A 220 -7.65 0.73 -23.42
CA LEU A 220 -6.80 1.23 -22.33
C LEU A 220 -5.32 1.38 -22.69
N PHE A 221 -4.75 0.39 -23.39
CA PHE A 221 -3.35 0.39 -23.81
C PHE A 221 -3.15 0.17 -25.32
N LEU A 222 -4.20 0.22 -26.13
CA LEU A 222 -4.10 0.06 -27.59
C LEU A 222 -3.50 1.34 -28.19
N ALA A 223 -2.38 1.25 -28.92
CA ALA A 223 -1.76 2.44 -29.50
C ALA A 223 -2.56 2.99 -30.68
N LYS A 224 -2.94 2.13 -31.63
CA LYS A 224 -3.64 2.53 -32.85
C LYS A 224 -4.60 1.44 -33.33
N ARG A 225 -5.82 1.84 -33.70
CA ARG A 225 -6.87 0.96 -34.25
C ARG A 225 -6.52 0.33 -35.60
N ASN A 226 -5.70 0.99 -36.43
CA ASN A 226 -5.34 0.51 -37.78
C ASN A 226 -3.82 0.50 -37.99
N SER A 227 -3.06 0.06 -36.98
CA SER A 227 -1.61 -0.05 -37.11
C SER A 227 -1.23 -1.15 -38.10
N ASN A 228 -0.19 -0.90 -38.91
CA ASN A 228 0.46 -1.91 -39.75
C ASN A 228 1.58 -2.66 -38.99
N ALA A 229 1.79 -2.35 -37.70
CA ALA A 229 2.80 -3.03 -36.88
C ALA A 229 2.28 -4.37 -36.36
N ASN A 230 3.20 -5.24 -35.95
CA ASN A 230 2.89 -6.45 -35.19
C ASN A 230 2.08 -6.11 -33.92
N ALA A 231 1.23 -7.02 -33.46
CA ALA A 231 0.46 -6.88 -32.22
C ALA A 231 1.37 -6.51 -31.04
N GLY A 232 2.53 -7.18 -30.90
CA GLY A 232 3.49 -6.90 -29.83
C GLY A 232 4.06 -5.48 -29.79
N GLN A 233 3.89 -4.72 -30.87
CA GLN A 233 4.37 -3.36 -31.04
C GLN A 233 3.24 -2.32 -31.05
N ASN A 234 1.97 -2.75 -30.94
CA ASN A 234 0.80 -1.88 -31.03
C ASN A 234 0.16 -1.56 -29.67
N PHE A 235 0.96 -1.61 -28.60
CA PHE A 235 0.62 -1.06 -27.29
C PHE A 235 1.16 0.37 -27.14
N ILE A 236 0.54 1.17 -26.25
CA ILE A 236 1.11 2.48 -25.91
C ILE A 236 2.54 2.35 -25.40
N PRO A 237 3.40 3.35 -25.63
CA PRO A 237 4.76 3.31 -25.11
C PRO A 237 4.79 3.14 -23.58
N GLU A 238 5.71 2.32 -23.08
CA GLU A 238 5.81 1.97 -21.66
C GLU A 238 5.88 3.19 -20.73
N TYR A 239 6.56 4.27 -21.13
CA TYR A 239 6.66 5.48 -20.31
C TYR A 239 5.32 6.20 -20.12
N GLN A 240 4.33 5.94 -20.98
CA GLN A 240 2.96 6.46 -20.85
C GLN A 240 2.08 5.58 -19.95
N ILE A 241 2.46 4.31 -19.74
CA ILE A 241 1.77 3.42 -18.79
C ILE A 241 2.03 3.93 -17.36
N PRO A 242 0.98 4.12 -16.53
CA PRO A 242 1.14 4.58 -15.15
C PRO A 242 2.11 3.73 -14.34
N LEU A 243 2.88 4.38 -13.46
CA LEU A 243 3.94 3.71 -12.70
C LEU A 243 3.43 2.51 -11.89
N LEU A 244 2.24 2.60 -11.31
CA LEU A 244 1.65 1.50 -10.55
C LEU A 244 1.24 0.32 -11.46
N ALA A 245 0.95 0.54 -12.75
CA ALA A 245 0.59 -0.54 -13.67
C ALA A 245 1.81 -1.34 -14.14
N ARG A 246 2.97 -0.68 -14.29
CA ARG A 246 4.18 -1.27 -14.89
C ARG A 246 5.42 -1.39 -13.99
N GLY A 247 5.43 -0.69 -12.87
CA GLY A 247 6.55 -0.62 -11.93
C GLY A 247 6.19 -1.33 -10.64
N ASN A 248 5.89 -0.54 -9.62
CA ASN A 248 5.61 -1.00 -8.28
C ASN A 248 4.67 -0.03 -7.55
N PHE A 249 3.95 -0.57 -6.58
CA PHE A 249 3.24 0.19 -5.57
C PHE A 249 4.02 0.15 -4.26
N ASN A 250 4.13 1.30 -3.60
CA ASN A 250 4.76 1.43 -2.28
C ASN A 250 3.64 1.80 -1.29
N PRO A 251 3.00 0.80 -0.65
CA PRO A 251 1.92 1.05 0.28
C PRO A 251 2.43 1.83 1.50
N GLU A 252 1.59 2.70 2.04
CA GLU A 252 1.70 3.20 3.40
C GLU A 252 0.31 3.27 4.02
N PHE A 253 0.01 2.33 4.91
CA PHE A 253 -1.30 2.20 5.57
C PHE A 253 -1.14 2.08 7.07
N LEU A 254 -2.16 2.52 7.83
CA LEU A 254 -2.17 2.44 9.28
C LEU A 254 -3.38 1.66 9.77
N GLY A 255 -3.15 0.70 10.67
CA GLY A 255 -4.17 0.09 11.50
C GLY A 255 -3.91 0.38 12.98
N VAL A 256 -4.95 0.71 13.73
CA VAL A 256 -4.89 0.93 15.19
C VAL A 256 -5.60 -0.21 15.87
N PHE A 257 -4.86 -0.98 16.65
CA PHE A 257 -5.37 -2.10 17.44
C PHE A 257 -5.35 -1.74 18.92
N SER A 258 -6.40 -2.11 19.65
CA SER A 258 -6.44 -2.01 21.11
C SER A 258 -6.47 -3.40 21.75
N HIS A 259 -5.76 -3.57 22.86
CA HIS A 259 -5.71 -4.81 23.63
C HIS A 259 -5.97 -4.54 25.12
N LYS A 260 -6.69 -5.42 25.82
CA LYS A 260 -6.96 -5.21 27.25
C LYS A 260 -5.73 -5.61 28.07
N ASN A 261 -5.26 -4.74 28.96
CA ASN A 261 -4.05 -4.95 29.78
C ASN A 261 -4.08 -6.25 30.61
N ASN A 262 -5.27 -6.77 30.93
CA ASN A 262 -5.47 -7.95 31.78
C ASN A 262 -5.77 -9.24 30.99
N ASP A 263 -5.56 -9.26 29.67
CA ASP A 263 -5.82 -10.42 28.81
C ASP A 263 -4.53 -11.19 28.47
N GLN A 264 -4.61 -12.11 27.50
CA GLN A 264 -3.46 -12.83 26.96
C GLN A 264 -2.36 -11.87 26.49
N LYS A 265 -1.17 -12.06 27.04
CA LYS A 265 0.03 -11.25 26.73
C LYS A 265 0.43 -11.20 25.27
N LYS A 266 -0.07 -12.13 24.45
CA LYS A 266 0.32 -12.29 23.05
C LYS A 266 -0.88 -12.35 22.14
N THR A 267 -0.77 -11.69 21.00
CA THR A 267 -1.74 -11.71 19.91
C THR A 267 -1.06 -12.14 18.62
N ARG A 268 -1.85 -12.66 17.68
CA ARG A 268 -1.39 -12.89 16.31
C ARG A 268 -2.04 -11.91 15.34
N LEU A 269 -1.21 -11.17 14.61
CA LEU A 269 -1.64 -10.31 13.52
C LEU A 269 -1.26 -10.95 12.19
N LYS A 270 -2.21 -11.01 11.25
CA LYS A 270 -2.00 -11.44 9.88
C LYS A 270 -1.92 -10.21 8.98
N VAL A 271 -0.86 -10.11 8.19
CA VAL A 271 -0.64 -9.05 7.20
C VAL A 271 -0.54 -9.67 5.82
N THR A 272 -1.37 -9.20 4.90
CA THR A 272 -1.47 -9.73 3.54
C THR A 272 -1.27 -8.61 2.53
N TYR A 273 -0.27 -8.77 1.66
CA TYR A 273 -0.03 -7.90 0.50
C TYR A 273 -0.34 -8.70 -0.77
N GLN A 274 -1.09 -8.10 -1.67
CA GLN A 274 -1.50 -8.76 -2.91
C GLN A 274 -1.47 -7.79 -4.09
N ARG A 275 -1.13 -8.31 -5.26
CA ARG A 275 -1.51 -7.70 -6.55
C ARG A 275 -2.50 -8.60 -7.27
N GLU A 276 -3.47 -7.98 -7.92
CA GLU A 276 -4.28 -8.58 -8.98
C GLU A 276 -3.64 -8.17 -10.32
N THR A 277 -2.98 -9.12 -10.97
CA THR A 277 -2.46 -8.89 -12.32
C THR A 277 -3.59 -9.11 -13.32
N ASP A 278 -3.88 -8.06 -14.08
CA ASP A 278 -4.77 -8.09 -15.23
C ASP A 278 -3.98 -8.44 -16.48
N PHE A 279 -4.68 -8.91 -17.49
CA PHE A 279 -4.14 -9.24 -18.80
C PHE A 279 -4.85 -8.40 -19.85
N TYR A 280 -4.12 -7.51 -20.50
CA TYR A 280 -4.66 -6.71 -21.58
C TYR A 280 -4.23 -7.31 -22.92
N GLU A 281 -5.19 -7.78 -23.72
CA GLU A 281 -4.97 -8.39 -25.02
C GLU A 281 -5.33 -7.39 -26.12
N ILE A 282 -4.60 -7.45 -27.24
CA ILE A 282 -5.05 -6.86 -28.50
C ILE A 282 -5.04 -7.91 -29.59
N LEU A 283 -6.04 -7.87 -30.47
CA LEU A 283 -6.24 -8.81 -31.57
C LEU A 283 -6.54 -8.04 -32.87
N TRP A 284 -5.87 -8.42 -33.96
CA TRP A 284 -6.21 -8.00 -35.31
C TRP A 284 -7.32 -8.88 -35.88
N ASN A 285 -8.45 -8.28 -36.24
CA ASN A 285 -9.60 -9.02 -36.76
C ASN A 285 -9.68 -9.10 -38.29
N GLY A 286 -8.67 -8.59 -39.00
CA GLY A 286 -8.67 -8.47 -40.47
C GLY A 286 -8.97 -7.06 -40.99
N PHE A 287 -9.57 -6.19 -40.17
CA PHE A 287 -9.94 -4.82 -40.54
C PHE A 287 -9.38 -3.77 -39.58
N PHE A 288 -9.38 -4.04 -38.28
CA PHE A 288 -8.89 -3.18 -37.22
C PHE A 288 -8.41 -3.99 -36.01
N TRP A 289 -7.70 -3.33 -35.11
CA TRP A 289 -7.29 -3.84 -33.82
C TRP A 289 -8.41 -3.65 -32.79
N LYS A 290 -8.69 -4.72 -32.04
CA LYS A 290 -9.58 -4.72 -30.89
C LYS A 290 -8.75 -4.97 -29.62
N GLY A 291 -9.07 -4.30 -28.52
CA GLY A 291 -8.48 -4.55 -27.22
C GLY A 291 -9.48 -5.13 -26.23
N GLU A 292 -9.01 -5.97 -25.32
CA GLU A 292 -9.81 -6.54 -24.23
C GLU A 292 -8.97 -6.62 -22.95
N ASN A 293 -9.58 -6.35 -21.79
CA ASN A 293 -8.90 -6.46 -20.50
C ASN A 293 -9.55 -7.55 -19.65
N TYR A 294 -8.76 -8.55 -19.26
CA TYR A 294 -9.17 -9.63 -18.40
C TYR A 294 -8.65 -9.40 -16.98
N LYS A 295 -9.58 -9.22 -16.05
CA LYS A 295 -9.29 -8.86 -14.66
C LYS A 295 -8.82 -10.05 -13.84
N ASN A 296 -7.86 -9.80 -12.94
CA ASN A 296 -7.43 -10.76 -11.92
C ASN A 296 -7.02 -12.12 -12.50
N TYR A 297 -6.26 -12.07 -13.60
CA TYR A 297 -5.80 -13.26 -14.32
C TYR A 297 -4.77 -14.05 -13.51
N ASP A 298 -3.84 -13.36 -12.85
CA ASP A 298 -2.75 -14.00 -12.11
C ASP A 298 -2.45 -13.30 -10.76
N PRO A 299 -3.34 -13.42 -9.76
CA PRO A 299 -3.12 -12.80 -8.47
C PRO A 299 -1.90 -13.38 -7.76
N LYS A 300 -1.02 -12.51 -7.25
CA LYS A 300 0.08 -12.90 -6.36
C LYS A 300 -0.14 -12.33 -4.98
N THR A 301 -0.13 -13.22 -3.99
CA THR A 301 -0.36 -12.88 -2.60
C THR A 301 0.84 -13.29 -1.77
N PHE A 302 1.25 -12.41 -0.85
CA PHE A 302 2.21 -12.71 0.20
C PHE A 302 1.57 -12.42 1.56
N THR A 303 1.60 -13.43 2.43
CA THR A 303 1.01 -13.34 3.76
C THR A 303 2.05 -13.67 4.82
N THR A 304 2.07 -12.87 5.88
CA THR A 304 2.85 -13.15 7.09
C THR A 304 1.95 -13.08 8.33
N ILE A 305 2.14 -14.00 9.25
CA ILE A 305 1.59 -13.95 10.62
C ILE A 305 2.71 -13.49 11.54
N TYR A 306 2.43 -12.43 12.29
CA TYR A 306 3.29 -11.88 13.33
C TYR A 306 2.72 -12.24 14.70
N GLU A 307 3.58 -12.73 15.60
CA GLU A 307 3.29 -12.80 17.03
C GLU A 307 3.67 -11.45 17.65
N VAL A 308 2.71 -10.79 18.27
CA VAL A 308 2.85 -9.54 19.01
C VAL A 308 2.86 -9.88 20.49
N ASP A 309 3.90 -9.49 21.21
CA ASP A 309 4.01 -9.60 22.66
C ASP A 309 3.80 -8.21 23.26
N TRP A 310 2.62 -8.01 23.86
CA TRP A 310 2.21 -6.73 24.42
C TRP A 310 3.07 -6.35 25.62
N GLN A 311 3.37 -7.30 26.51
CA GLN A 311 4.17 -7.06 27.71
C GLN A 311 5.61 -6.62 27.40
N ASN A 312 6.22 -7.23 26.38
CA ASN A 312 7.60 -6.93 25.99
C ASN A 312 7.69 -5.89 24.87
N HIS A 313 6.55 -5.45 24.32
CA HIS A 313 6.46 -4.54 23.18
C HIS A 313 7.28 -5.01 21.98
N THR A 314 7.21 -6.32 21.68
CA THR A 314 7.94 -6.92 20.54
C THR A 314 6.98 -7.51 19.53
N ALA A 315 7.44 -7.59 18.28
CA ALA A 315 6.74 -8.30 17.23
C ALA A 315 7.74 -9.14 16.42
N LYS A 316 7.36 -10.37 16.06
CA LYS A 316 8.18 -11.25 15.20
C LYS A 316 7.32 -12.01 14.22
N SER A 317 7.83 -12.22 13.01
CA SER A 317 7.21 -13.14 12.06
C SER A 317 7.31 -14.58 12.59
N ILE A 318 6.21 -15.33 12.53
CA ILE A 318 6.18 -16.74 12.93
C ILE A 318 5.81 -17.68 11.78
N LYS A 319 5.20 -17.14 10.71
CA LYS A 319 4.86 -17.91 9.51
C LYS A 319 4.66 -16.96 8.34
N SER A 320 5.27 -17.26 7.19
CA SER A 320 5.03 -16.57 5.93
C SER A 320 4.77 -17.57 4.81
N TRP A 321 3.94 -17.20 3.85
CA TRP A 321 3.70 -18.01 2.65
C TRP A 321 3.25 -17.14 1.49
N THR A 322 3.28 -17.75 0.31
CA THR A 322 2.87 -17.13 -0.95
C THR A 322 1.76 -17.95 -1.59
N ASP A 323 0.75 -17.26 -2.14
CA ASP A 323 -0.33 -17.88 -2.91
C ASP A 323 -0.37 -17.25 -4.32
N GLY A 324 -0.36 -18.10 -5.35
CA GLY A 324 -0.27 -17.68 -6.77
C GLY A 324 0.64 -18.64 -7.56
N LYS A 325 0.38 -18.81 -8.86
CA LYS A 325 1.12 -19.77 -9.70
C LYS A 325 2.55 -19.35 -10.01
#